data_AF-A0A969XST9-F1
#
_entry.id   AF-A0A969XST9-F1
#
_cell.length_a   1.000
_cell.length_b   1.000
_cell.length_c   1.000
_cell.angle_alpha   90.00
_cell.angle_beta   90.00
_cell.angle_gamma   90.00
#
_symmetry.space_group_name_H-M   'P 1'
#
loop_
_entity.id
_entity.type
_entity.pdbx_description
1 polymer ?
#
loop_
_entity_poly.entity_id
_entity_poly.type
_entity_poly.pdbx_seq_one_letter_code
_entity_poly.pdbx_strand_id
1 'polypeptide(L)'
;MSYVPIILNVGIALAVFAYALRASVDDVHFVVRERRLMGLSLISIFVVTPAIAIAVVEWVSMPPSARLAIVSLSFSIIPPTLPSKEFAAGGDRPYANALTLSVAILAIGVVPLLADLSGRVSNHPYGVPPGEIAGYVVTILAIPLLLGLAFRWRFGSVAVRIAQPLKRTAFLITTVAVVIMVATSLPAIWDLLGTG
;
A
#
# COMPACT_ATOMS: atom_id res chain seq x y z
N MET A 1 25.25 -0.37 -5.33
CA MET A 1 23.94 -0.33 -6.02
C MET A 1 22.87 0.02 -5.00
N SER A 2 22.39 1.27 -4.89
CA SER A 2 21.33 1.56 -3.89
C SER A 2 20.35 2.71 -4.20
N TYR A 3 20.19 3.14 -5.46
CA TYR A 3 19.19 4.18 -5.78
C TYR A 3 17.77 3.63 -5.97
N VAL A 4 17.63 2.33 -6.25
CA VAL A 4 16.33 1.69 -6.54
C VAL A 4 15.32 1.84 -5.39
N PRO A 5 15.68 1.62 -4.11
CA PRO A 5 14.76 1.86 -2.99
C PRO A 5 14.29 3.32 -2.90
N ILE A 6 15.18 4.28 -3.16
CA ILE A 6 14.84 5.70 -3.15
C ILE A 6 13.84 6.02 -4.26
N ILE A 7 14.06 5.49 -5.46
CA ILE A 7 13.15 5.68 -6.61
C ILE A 7 11.77 5.08 -6.32
N LEU A 8 11.72 3.89 -5.72
CA LEU A 8 10.47 3.26 -5.27
C LEU A 8 9.74 4.15 -4.26
N ASN A 9 10.47 4.65 -3.26
CA ASN A 9 9.90 5.50 -2.23
C ASN A 9 9.32 6.79 -2.77
N VAL A 10 10.03 7.44 -3.68
CA VAL A 10 9.56 8.63 -4.38
C VAL A 10 8.32 8.31 -5.20
N GLY A 11 8.30 7.21 -5.93
CA GLY A 11 7.12 6.77 -6.70
C GLY A 11 5.90 6.52 -5.82
N ILE A 12 6.08 5.83 -4.70
CA ILE A 12 5.01 5.56 -3.72
C ILE A 12 4.49 6.86 -3.10
N ALA A 13 5.39 7.73 -2.61
CA ALA A 13 5.03 9.01 -2.02
C ALA A 13 4.28 9.91 -3.03
N LEU A 14 4.72 9.93 -4.28
CA LEU A 14 4.08 10.67 -5.37
C LEU A 14 2.69 10.13 -5.68
N ALA A 15 2.51 8.80 -5.65
CA ALA A 15 1.20 8.17 -5.81
C ALA A 15 0.27 8.59 -4.66
N VAL A 16 0.69 8.42 -3.41
CA VAL A 16 -0.09 8.77 -2.21
C VAL A 16 -0.49 10.25 -2.23
N PHE A 17 0.44 11.14 -2.57
CA PHE A 17 0.17 12.56 -2.72
C PHE A 17 -0.86 12.83 -3.84
N ALA A 18 -0.69 12.21 -5.01
CA ALA A 18 -1.64 12.33 -6.12
C ALA A 18 -3.06 11.83 -5.75
N TYR A 19 -3.15 10.82 -4.89
CA TYR A 19 -4.42 10.36 -4.34
C TYR A 19 -5.06 11.37 -3.40
N ALA A 20 -4.29 11.89 -2.45
CA ALA A 20 -4.75 12.92 -1.53
C ALA A 20 -5.22 14.20 -2.27
N LEU A 21 -4.59 14.55 -3.39
CA LEU A 21 -5.03 15.67 -4.24
C LEU A 21 -6.41 15.49 -4.91
N ARG A 22 -6.89 14.24 -5.05
CA ARG A 22 -8.22 13.95 -5.62
C ARG A 22 -9.31 13.78 -4.58
N ALA A 23 -8.97 13.79 -3.30
CA ALA A 23 -9.94 13.70 -2.21
C ALA A 23 -11.02 14.79 -2.40
N SER A 24 -12.27 14.35 -2.61
CA SER A 24 -13.43 15.23 -2.70
C SER A 24 -14.29 15.12 -1.45
N VAL A 25 -14.98 16.19 -1.12
CA VAL A 25 -15.96 16.21 -0.02
C VAL A 25 -17.16 15.33 -0.36
N ASP A 26 -17.46 15.15 -1.65
CA ASP A 26 -18.48 14.22 -2.14
C ASP A 26 -18.16 12.76 -1.79
N ASP A 27 -16.88 12.40 -1.67
CA ASP A 27 -16.45 11.04 -1.28
C ASP A 27 -16.91 10.71 0.15
N VAL A 28 -16.98 11.72 1.02
CA VAL A 28 -17.43 11.58 2.42
C VAL A 28 -18.93 11.25 2.49
N HIS A 29 -19.74 11.82 1.60
CA HIS A 29 -21.17 11.51 1.53
C HIS A 29 -21.44 10.05 1.12
N PHE A 30 -20.59 9.47 0.26
CA PHE A 30 -20.70 8.05 -0.13
C PHE A 30 -20.29 7.10 1.00
N VAL A 31 -19.21 7.40 1.74
CA VAL A 31 -18.80 6.63 2.93
C VAL A 31 -19.94 6.50 3.94
N VAL A 32 -20.73 7.56 4.10
CA VAL A 32 -21.85 7.62 5.04
C VAL A 32 -23.09 6.87 4.52
N ARG A 33 -23.28 6.78 3.20
CA ARG A 33 -24.45 6.14 2.57
C ARG A 33 -24.31 4.61 2.47
N GLU A 34 -23.09 4.10 2.26
CA GLU A 34 -22.82 2.67 2.08
C GLU A 34 -21.88 2.07 3.15
N ARG A 35 -22.07 2.48 4.40
CA ARG A 35 -21.22 2.11 5.55
C ARG A 35 -20.94 0.60 5.68
N ARG A 36 -21.93 -0.24 5.34
CA ARG A 36 -21.79 -1.70 5.45
C ARG A 36 -20.81 -2.26 4.43
N LEU A 37 -20.88 -1.82 3.17
CA LEU A 37 -19.95 -2.25 2.13
C LEU A 37 -18.54 -1.72 2.41
N MET A 38 -18.43 -0.44 2.78
CA MET A 38 -17.15 0.17 3.18
C MET A 38 -16.51 -0.60 4.35
N GLY A 39 -17.28 -0.89 5.41
CA GLY A 39 -16.79 -1.65 6.56
C GLY A 39 -16.34 -3.07 6.18
N LEU A 40 -17.11 -3.78 5.35
CA LEU A 40 -16.75 -5.10 4.86
C LEU A 40 -15.49 -5.08 3.99
N SER A 41 -15.34 -4.09 3.10
CA SER A 41 -14.13 -3.92 2.29
C SER A 41 -12.90 -3.64 3.17
N LEU A 42 -13.04 -2.76 4.17
CA LEU A 42 -11.96 -2.45 5.11
C LEU A 42 -11.56 -3.68 5.95
N ILE A 43 -12.52 -4.43 6.48
CA ILE A 43 -12.25 -5.68 7.19
C ILE A 43 -11.57 -6.69 6.26
N SER A 44 -11.99 -6.77 4.99
CA SER A 44 -11.39 -7.70 4.03
C SER A 44 -9.92 -7.37 3.75
N ILE A 45 -9.60 -6.09 3.60
CA ILE A 45 -8.24 -5.61 3.32
C ILE A 45 -7.35 -5.75 4.57
N PHE A 46 -7.81 -5.25 5.72
CA PHE A 46 -6.96 -5.12 6.91
C PHE A 46 -6.96 -6.35 7.83
N VAL A 47 -7.97 -7.23 7.73
CA VAL A 47 -8.12 -8.37 8.64
C VAL A 47 -8.12 -9.69 7.88
N VAL A 48 -9.02 -9.84 6.90
CA VAL A 48 -9.19 -11.12 6.19
C VAL A 48 -7.94 -11.49 5.40
N THR A 49 -7.36 -10.55 4.65
CA THR A 49 -6.18 -10.81 3.83
C THR A 49 -4.97 -11.23 4.67
N PRO A 50 -4.58 -10.51 5.74
CA PRO A 50 -3.51 -10.98 6.63
C PRO A 50 -3.84 -12.29 7.34
N ALA A 51 -5.09 -12.49 7.78
CA ALA A 51 -5.50 -13.73 8.46
C ALA A 51 -5.37 -14.95 7.54
N ILE A 52 -5.76 -14.83 6.27
CA ILE A 52 -5.57 -15.89 5.27
C ILE A 52 -4.08 -16.17 5.07
N ALA A 53 -3.25 -15.13 4.93
CA ALA A 53 -1.81 -15.30 4.75
C ALA A 53 -1.16 -16.04 5.93
N ILE A 54 -1.52 -15.68 7.17
CA ILE A 54 -1.06 -16.37 8.38
C ILE A 54 -1.54 -17.82 8.37
N ALA A 55 -2.83 -18.07 8.09
CA ALA A 55 -3.38 -19.42 8.04
C ALA A 55 -2.66 -20.31 7.01
N VAL A 56 -2.41 -19.81 5.80
CA VAL A 56 -1.67 -20.54 4.76
C VAL A 56 -0.27 -20.93 5.25
N VAL A 57 0.42 -20.00 5.91
CA VAL A 57 1.80 -20.17 6.33
C VAL A 57 1.94 -21.06 7.57
N GLU A 58 0.89 -21.19 8.38
CA GLU A 58 0.81 -22.17 9.48
C GLU A 58 0.47 -23.58 8.98
N TRP A 59 -0.36 -23.70 7.94
CA TRP A 59 -0.84 -25.01 7.45
C TRP A 59 0.08 -25.64 6.40
N VAL A 60 0.90 -24.84 5.73
CA VAL A 60 1.83 -25.31 4.71
C VAL A 60 3.25 -25.27 5.26
N SER A 61 3.96 -26.40 5.19
CA SER A 61 5.37 -26.48 5.52
C SER A 61 6.19 -25.75 4.46
N MET A 62 6.80 -24.62 4.83
CA MET A 62 7.62 -23.79 3.95
C MET A 62 8.84 -23.21 4.70
N PRO A 63 9.93 -22.87 3.99
CA PRO A 63 11.12 -22.29 4.61
C PRO A 63 10.80 -20.98 5.37
N PRO A 64 11.52 -20.66 6.47
CA PRO A 64 11.28 -19.45 7.25
C PRO A 64 11.30 -18.17 6.41
N SER A 65 12.18 -18.08 5.43
CA SER A 65 12.25 -16.94 4.49
C SER A 65 10.97 -16.75 3.69
N ALA A 66 10.35 -17.83 3.20
CA ALA A 66 9.09 -17.77 2.46
C ALA A 66 7.90 -17.38 3.36
N ARG A 67 7.87 -17.92 4.59
CA ARG A 67 6.89 -17.57 5.63
C ARG A 67 6.93 -16.06 5.93
N LEU A 68 8.11 -15.50 6.15
CA LEU A 68 8.29 -14.07 6.41
C LEU A 68 7.88 -13.24 5.19
N ALA A 69 8.22 -13.69 3.97
CA ALA A 69 7.86 -12.98 2.75
C ALA A 69 6.34 -12.92 2.53
N ILE A 70 5.62 -14.04 2.68
CA ILE A 70 4.17 -14.10 2.48
C ILE A 70 3.43 -13.25 3.52
N VAL A 71 3.82 -13.37 4.79
CA VAL A 71 3.23 -12.57 5.87
C VAL A 71 3.50 -11.07 5.63
N SER A 72 4.73 -10.70 5.27
CA SER A 72 5.08 -9.31 4.94
C SER A 72 4.32 -8.76 3.73
N LEU A 73 4.12 -9.58 2.69
CA LEU A 73 3.35 -9.20 1.51
C LEU A 73 1.88 -8.97 1.84
N SER A 74 1.31 -9.70 2.80
CA SER A 74 -0.08 -9.51 3.22
C SER A 74 -0.34 -8.14 3.87
N PHE A 75 0.69 -7.58 4.52
CA PHE A 75 0.65 -6.23 5.09
C PHE A 75 1.04 -5.15 4.09
N SER A 76 1.58 -5.52 2.92
CA SER A 76 1.92 -4.61 1.83
C SER A 76 0.65 -4.14 1.13
N ILE A 77 -0.11 -3.33 1.85
CA ILE A 77 -1.32 -2.68 1.37
C ILE A 77 -0.82 -1.60 0.42
N ILE A 78 -0.89 -1.88 -0.88
CA ILE A 78 -0.56 -0.93 -1.94
C ILE A 78 -1.89 -0.46 -2.56
N PRO A 79 -2.49 0.65 -2.08
CA PRO A 79 -3.70 1.22 -2.67
C PRO A 79 -3.36 2.40 -3.61
N PRO A 80 -2.78 2.16 -4.79
CA PRO A 80 -2.82 3.13 -5.87
C PRO A 80 -3.35 2.58 -7.19
N THR A 81 -3.88 1.36 -7.23
CA THR A 81 -4.47 0.79 -8.47
C THR A 81 -5.90 0.27 -8.32
N LEU A 82 -6.41 0.18 -7.08
CA LEU A 82 -7.77 -0.27 -6.75
C LEU A 82 -8.87 0.40 -7.58
N PRO A 83 -8.90 1.74 -7.77
CA PRO A 83 -9.99 2.37 -8.52
C PRO A 83 -10.11 1.85 -9.95
N SER A 84 -8.96 1.73 -10.62
CA SER A 84 -8.87 1.25 -12.00
C SER A 84 -9.30 -0.23 -12.15
N LYS A 85 -9.06 -1.06 -11.13
CA LYS A 85 -9.44 -2.49 -11.14
C LYS A 85 -10.90 -2.71 -10.75
N GLU A 86 -11.43 -1.92 -9.82
CA GLU A 86 -12.86 -1.94 -9.47
C GLU A 86 -13.74 -1.46 -10.63
N PHE A 87 -13.29 -0.45 -11.41
CA PHE A 87 -13.99 -0.04 -12.63
C PHE A 87 -13.97 -1.11 -13.72
N ALA A 88 -12.86 -1.82 -13.88
CA ALA A 88 -12.78 -2.92 -14.83
C ALA A 88 -13.72 -4.08 -14.44
N ALA A 89 -14.09 -4.20 -13.16
CA ALA A 89 -15.02 -5.19 -12.64
C ALA A 89 -16.49 -4.71 -12.54
N GLY A 90 -16.82 -3.53 -13.08
CA GLY A 90 -18.18 -2.98 -13.07
C GLY A 90 -18.58 -2.19 -11.82
N GLY A 91 -17.62 -1.80 -10.98
CA GLY A 91 -17.88 -1.02 -9.76
C GLY A 91 -18.09 0.48 -9.99
N ASP A 92 -18.75 1.14 -9.02
CA ASP A 92 -19.09 2.56 -9.09
C ASP A 92 -17.89 3.50 -8.90
N ARG A 93 -17.76 4.49 -9.81
CA ARG A 93 -16.70 5.52 -9.81
C ARG A 93 -16.48 6.27 -8.49
N PRO A 94 -17.54 6.73 -7.84
CA PRO A 94 -17.42 7.39 -6.55
C PRO A 94 -16.99 6.43 -5.43
N TYR A 95 -17.53 5.21 -5.41
CA TYR A 95 -17.25 4.20 -4.37
C TYR A 95 -15.76 3.84 -4.33
N ALA A 96 -15.16 3.56 -5.48
CA ALA A 96 -13.77 3.13 -5.55
C ALA A 96 -12.78 4.22 -5.12
N ASN A 97 -13.09 5.48 -5.40
CA ASN A 97 -12.27 6.61 -4.95
C ASN A 97 -12.39 6.81 -3.42
N ALA A 98 -13.62 6.77 -2.89
CA ALA A 98 -13.89 6.89 -1.47
C ALA A 98 -13.26 5.75 -0.64
N LEU A 99 -13.34 4.52 -1.14
CA LEU A 99 -12.70 3.35 -0.52
C LEU A 99 -11.17 3.48 -0.54
N THR A 100 -10.59 3.88 -1.68
CA THR A 100 -9.13 4.07 -1.79
C THR A 100 -8.62 5.15 -0.84
N LEU A 101 -9.33 6.26 -0.73
CA LEU A 101 -8.98 7.32 0.23
C LEU A 101 -9.10 6.85 1.68
N SER A 102 -10.20 6.14 2.00
CA SER A 102 -10.43 5.58 3.34
C SER A 102 -9.32 4.58 3.73
N VAL A 103 -8.93 3.71 2.79
CA VAL A 103 -7.82 2.77 2.98
C VAL A 103 -6.51 3.52 3.17
N ALA A 104 -6.21 4.55 2.37
CA ALA A 104 -4.98 5.32 2.50
C ALA A 104 -4.88 6.04 3.85
N ILE A 105 -5.99 6.61 4.34
CA ILE A 105 -6.04 7.26 5.66
C ILE A 105 -5.90 6.21 6.78
N LEU A 106 -6.66 5.13 6.73
CA LEU A 106 -6.61 4.08 7.77
C LEU A 106 -5.26 3.37 7.79
N ALA A 107 -4.62 3.17 6.63
CA ALA A 107 -3.31 2.55 6.53
C ALA A 107 -2.24 3.28 7.36
N ILE A 108 -2.34 4.60 7.54
CA ILE A 108 -1.40 5.37 8.38
C ILE A 108 -1.39 4.86 9.83
N GLY A 109 -2.54 4.46 10.37
CA GLY A 109 -2.64 3.92 11.72
C GLY A 109 -2.59 2.40 11.77
N VAL A 110 -3.25 1.73 10.83
CA VAL A 110 -3.42 0.28 10.83
C VAL A 110 -2.15 -0.45 10.41
N VAL A 111 -1.38 0.06 9.44
CA VAL A 111 -0.14 -0.62 8.98
C VAL A 111 0.92 -0.69 10.09
N PRO A 112 1.24 0.41 10.81
CA PRO A 112 2.15 0.32 11.95
C PRO A 112 1.65 -0.63 13.05
N LEU A 113 0.33 -0.64 13.32
CA LEU A 113 -0.26 -1.52 14.32
C LEU A 113 -0.14 -3.00 13.93
N LEU A 114 -0.42 -3.33 12.66
CA LEU A 114 -0.26 -4.67 12.12
C LEU A 114 1.21 -5.10 12.10
N ALA A 115 2.13 -4.18 11.78
CA ALA A 115 3.56 -4.44 11.84
C ALA A 115 4.02 -4.76 13.27
N ASP A 116 3.61 -3.96 14.27
CA ASP A 116 3.90 -4.22 15.68
C ASP A 116 3.31 -5.57 16.15
N LEU A 117 2.05 -5.85 15.79
CA LEU A 117 1.38 -7.10 16.12
C LEU A 117 2.09 -8.30 15.50
N SER A 118 2.52 -8.20 14.24
CA SER A 118 3.26 -9.27 13.56
C SER A 118 4.61 -9.55 14.21
N GLY A 119 5.32 -8.51 14.67
CA GLY A 119 6.57 -8.65 15.42
C GLY A 119 6.39 -9.30 16.80
N ARG A 120 5.20 -9.15 17.41
CA ARG A 120 4.87 -9.82 18.68
C ARG A 120 4.46 -11.28 18.49
N VAL A 121 3.77 -11.60 17.39
CA VAL A 121 3.24 -12.95 17.12
C VAL A 121 4.33 -13.86 16.56
N SER A 122 5.21 -13.33 15.71
CA SER A 122 6.35 -14.08 15.20
C SER A 122 7.55 -13.83 16.11
N ASN A 123 7.89 -14.80 16.96
CA ASN A 123 9.14 -14.87 17.75
C ASN A 123 10.43 -14.89 16.89
N HIS A 124 10.38 -14.38 15.67
CA HIS A 124 11.49 -14.27 14.74
C HIS A 124 11.87 -12.79 14.68
N PRO A 125 13.13 -12.42 14.97
CA PRO A 125 13.60 -11.08 14.74
C PRO A 125 13.60 -10.84 13.22
N TYR A 126 12.51 -10.28 12.70
CA TYR A 126 12.60 -9.49 11.48
C TYR A 126 13.75 -8.51 11.75
N GLY A 127 14.82 -8.55 10.95
CA GLY A 127 16.08 -7.82 11.23
C GLY A 127 15.95 -6.29 11.26
N VAL A 128 14.74 -5.76 11.32
CA VAL A 128 14.39 -4.35 11.45
C VAL A 128 13.41 -4.22 12.62
N PRO A 129 13.73 -3.43 13.66
CA PRO A 129 12.84 -3.19 14.80
C PRO A 129 11.44 -2.70 14.33
N PRO A 130 10.34 -3.18 14.93
CA PRO A 130 8.98 -2.75 14.56
C PRO A 130 8.79 -1.23 14.58
N GLY A 131 9.49 -0.54 15.49
CA GLY A 131 9.48 0.93 15.59
C GLY A 131 10.12 1.64 14.39
N GLU A 132 11.14 1.05 13.77
CA GLU A 132 11.77 1.62 12.56
C GLU A 132 10.86 1.45 11.35
N ILE A 133 10.18 0.30 11.24
CA ILE A 133 9.17 0.06 10.20
C ILE A 133 8.01 1.04 10.37
N ALA A 134 7.52 1.23 11.59
CA ALA A 134 6.46 2.19 11.88
C ALA A 134 6.86 3.63 11.52
N GLY A 135 8.05 4.08 11.94
CA GLY A 135 8.57 5.41 11.61
C GLY A 135 8.71 5.63 10.10
N TYR A 136 9.18 4.60 9.39
CA TYR A 136 9.30 4.62 7.94
C TYR A 136 7.94 4.69 7.23
N VAL A 137 6.99 3.85 7.63
CA VAL A 137 5.63 3.83 7.09
C VAL A 137 4.91 5.16 7.33
N VAL A 138 5.02 5.72 8.53
CA VAL A 138 4.48 7.04 8.85
C VAL A 138 5.10 8.12 7.97
N THR A 139 6.42 8.11 7.80
CA THR A 139 7.13 9.12 6.98
C THR A 139 6.72 9.01 5.51
N ILE A 140 6.61 7.80 4.97
CA ILE A 140 6.40 7.58 3.53
C ILE A 140 4.92 7.66 3.10
N LEU A 141 3.99 7.43 4.04
CA LEU A 141 2.55 7.50 3.77
C LEU A 141 1.90 8.75 4.36
N ALA A 142 2.14 9.05 5.64
CA ALA A 142 1.42 10.11 6.33
C ALA A 142 1.83 11.50 5.84
N ILE A 143 3.13 11.75 5.66
CA ILE A 143 3.63 13.05 5.19
C ILE A 143 3.06 13.40 3.80
N PRO A 144 3.24 12.58 2.74
CA PRO A 144 2.71 12.92 1.43
C PRO A 144 1.17 12.99 1.41
N LEU A 145 0.48 12.20 2.24
CA LEU A 145 -0.98 12.28 2.36
C LEU A 145 -1.42 13.62 2.97
N LEU A 146 -0.84 14.02 4.10
CA LEU A 146 -1.13 15.30 4.75
C LEU A 146 -0.78 16.48 3.85
N LEU A 147 0.36 16.44 3.17
CA LEU A 147 0.75 17.46 2.21
C LEU A 147 -0.22 17.55 1.03
N GLY A 148 -0.67 16.41 0.50
CA GLY A 148 -1.64 16.38 -0.60
C GLY A 148 -3.00 16.93 -0.18
N LEU A 149 -3.48 16.61 1.03
CA LEU A 149 -4.72 17.16 1.59
C LEU A 149 -4.60 18.67 1.86
N ALA A 150 -3.48 19.13 2.42
CA ALA A 150 -3.23 20.55 2.65
C ALA A 150 -3.15 21.35 1.32
N PHE A 151 -2.48 20.79 0.32
CA PHE A 151 -2.41 21.38 -1.02
C PHE A 151 -3.79 21.42 -1.68
N ARG A 152 -4.58 20.35 -1.56
CA ARG A 152 -5.95 20.27 -2.04
C ARG A 152 -6.83 21.35 -1.42
N TRP A 153 -6.71 21.56 -0.10
CA TRP A 153 -7.47 22.57 0.62
C TRP A 153 -7.13 24.00 0.15
N ARG A 154 -5.86 24.27 -0.16
CA ARG A 154 -5.42 25.60 -0.62
C ARG A 154 -5.64 25.86 -2.11
N PHE A 155 -5.48 24.86 -2.96
CA PHE A 155 -5.42 25.00 -4.42
C PHE A 155 -6.35 24.01 -5.15
N GLY A 156 -7.60 23.87 -4.67
CA GLY A 156 -8.52 22.80 -5.09
C GLY A 156 -8.62 22.58 -6.61
N SER A 157 -8.75 23.64 -7.41
CA SER A 157 -8.85 23.54 -8.87
C SER A 157 -7.54 23.05 -9.54
N VAL A 158 -6.39 23.49 -9.03
CA VAL A 158 -5.06 23.05 -9.51
C VAL A 158 -4.80 21.60 -9.09
N ALA A 159 -5.17 21.24 -7.85
CA ALA A 159 -5.03 19.89 -7.32
C ALA A 159 -5.75 18.84 -8.18
N VAL A 160 -6.98 19.10 -8.63
CA VAL A 160 -7.70 18.19 -9.57
C VAL A 160 -6.89 17.99 -10.86
N ARG A 161 -6.38 19.09 -11.44
CA ARG A 161 -5.72 19.06 -12.76
C ARG A 161 -4.40 18.31 -12.72
N ILE A 162 -3.59 18.51 -11.68
CA ILE A 162 -2.26 17.89 -11.58
C ILE A 162 -2.32 16.44 -11.09
N ALA A 163 -3.38 16.03 -10.38
CA ALA A 163 -3.43 14.70 -9.79
C ALA A 163 -3.33 13.56 -10.80
N GLN A 164 -3.99 13.68 -11.95
CA GLN A 164 -4.00 12.63 -12.99
C GLN A 164 -2.63 12.44 -13.67
N PRO A 165 -1.92 13.48 -14.14
CA PRO A 165 -0.57 13.32 -14.67
C PRO A 165 0.39 12.82 -13.57
N LEU A 166 0.27 13.32 -12.34
CA LEU A 166 1.12 12.90 -11.24
C LEU A 166 0.94 11.41 -10.90
N LYS A 167 -0.29 10.91 -10.89
CA LYS A 167 -0.58 9.48 -10.73
C LYS A 167 0.06 8.62 -11.83
N ARG A 168 0.00 9.07 -13.09
CA ARG A 168 0.63 8.35 -14.21
C ARG A 168 2.14 8.32 -14.07
N THR A 169 2.75 9.44 -13.72
CA THR A 169 4.19 9.55 -13.48
C THR A 169 4.61 8.65 -12.32
N ALA A 170 3.87 8.66 -11.22
CA ALA A 170 4.12 7.78 -10.08
C ALA A 170 4.07 6.31 -10.47
N PHE A 171 3.02 5.91 -11.21
CA PHE A 171 2.88 4.54 -11.70
C PHE A 171 4.06 4.13 -12.60
N LEU A 172 4.48 5.00 -13.52
CA LEU A 172 5.58 4.70 -14.44
C LEU A 172 6.92 4.57 -13.69
N ILE A 173 7.21 5.50 -12.77
CA ILE A 173 8.41 5.48 -11.91
C ILE A 173 8.44 4.19 -11.09
N THR A 174 7.35 3.87 -10.38
CA THR A 174 7.28 2.66 -9.54
C THR A 174 7.41 1.39 -10.38
N THR A 175 6.75 1.32 -11.54
CA THR A 175 6.83 0.15 -12.42
C THR A 175 8.25 -0.07 -12.92
N VAL A 176 8.91 0.98 -13.41
CA VAL A 176 10.29 0.90 -13.87
C VAL A 176 11.22 0.48 -12.74
N ALA A 177 11.06 1.05 -11.54
CA ALA A 177 11.87 0.70 -10.39
C ALA A 177 11.68 -0.76 -9.94
N VAL A 178 10.45 -1.27 -9.94
CA VAL A 178 10.16 -2.69 -9.67
C VAL A 178 10.79 -3.59 -10.73
N VAL A 179 10.66 -3.25 -12.02
CA VAL A 179 11.27 -4.04 -13.11
C VAL A 179 12.78 -4.10 -12.95
N ILE A 180 13.43 -2.97 -12.65
CA ILE A 180 14.87 -2.93 -12.38
C ILE A 180 15.20 -3.80 -11.16
N MET A 181 14.48 -3.65 -10.05
CA MET A 181 14.71 -4.41 -8.82
C MET A 181 14.62 -5.92 -9.06
N VAL A 182 13.59 -6.36 -9.79
CA VAL A 182 13.38 -7.76 -10.15
C VAL A 182 14.49 -8.24 -11.06
N ALA A 183 14.83 -7.50 -12.11
CA ALA A 183 15.91 -7.86 -13.03
C ALA A 183 17.27 -8.00 -12.32
N THR A 184 17.56 -7.13 -11.34
CA THR A 184 18.80 -7.21 -10.56
C THR A 184 18.78 -8.31 -9.50
N SER A 185 17.60 -8.69 -9.00
CA SER A 185 17.45 -9.76 -8.00
C SER A 185 17.26 -11.13 -8.62
N LEU A 186 16.93 -11.19 -9.92
CA LEU A 186 16.66 -12.42 -10.66
C LEU A 186 17.81 -13.44 -10.59
N PRO A 187 19.09 -13.05 -10.74
CA PRO A 187 20.20 -13.99 -10.65
C PRO A 187 20.29 -14.64 -9.26
N ALA A 188 20.15 -13.85 -8.19
CA ALA A 188 20.18 -14.35 -6.83
C ALA A 188 19.01 -15.30 -6.53
N ILE A 189 17.82 -15.04 -7.09
CA ILE A 189 16.67 -15.94 -6.97
C ILE A 189 16.92 -17.24 -7.73
N TRP A 190 17.54 -17.16 -8.93
CA TRP A 190 17.89 -18.32 -9.72
C TRP A 190 18.92 -19.23 -9.03
N ASP A 191 19.93 -18.65 -8.38
CA ASP A 191 20.93 -19.40 -7.63
C ASP A 191 20.32 -20.16 -6.44
N LEU A 192 19.30 -19.57 -5.79
CA LEU A 192 18.54 -20.19 -4.69
C LEU A 192 17.60 -21.30 -5.15
N LEU A 193 17.18 -21.30 -6.42
CA LEU A 193 16.32 -22.35 -7.01
C LEU A 193 17.13 -23.45 -7.70
N GLY A 194 18.34 -23.13 -8.16
CA GLY A 194 19.24 -24.03 -8.89
C GLY A 194 20.16 -24.88 -8.01
N THR A 195 20.20 -24.62 -6.70
CA THR A 195 20.95 -25.42 -5.72
C THR A 195 20.03 -26.48 -5.10
N GLY A 196 19.79 -27.56 -5.87
CA GLY A 196 19.46 -28.87 -5.30
C GLY A 196 20.70 -29.55 -4.76
#